data_AF-A0A942SP31-F1
#
_entry.id   AF-A0A942SP31-F1
#
_cell.length_a   1.000
_cell.length_b   1.000
_cell.length_c   1.000
_cell.angle_alpha   90.00
_cell.angle_beta   90.00
_cell.angle_gamma   90.00
#
_symmetry.space_group_name_H-M   'P 1'
#
loop_
_entity.id
_entity.type
_entity.pdbx_description
1 polymer ?
#
loop_
_entity_poly.entity_id
_entity_poly.type
_entity_poly.pdbx_seq_one_letter_code
_entity_poly.pdbx_strand_id
1 'polypeptide(L)' 'MAHIRKDSSKPSTTVSFDVNLLELIDDYRFENRKDNRSAAIAELIQFGFKYLEKSGEERLLS' A
#
# COMPACT_ATOMS: atom_id res chain seq x y z
N MET A 1 -23.52 -2.54 14.19
CA MET A 1 -24.09 -3.24 13.02
C MET A 1 -23.21 -2.94 11.82
N ALA A 2 -22.44 -3.91 11.34
CA ALA A 2 -21.57 -3.71 10.18
C ALA A 2 -22.42 -3.72 8.90
N HIS A 3 -22.44 -2.60 8.19
CA HIS A 3 -23.11 -2.50 6.90
C HIS A 3 -22.21 -3.17 5.85
N ILE A 4 -22.33 -4.49 5.70
CA ILE A 4 -21.62 -5.22 4.64
C ILE A 4 -22.32 -4.88 3.32
N ARG A 5 -21.71 -3.97 2.54
CA ARG A 5 -22.15 -3.75 1.15
C ARG A 5 -21.77 -5.01 0.37
N LYS A 6 -22.78 -5.70 -0.13
CA LYS A 6 -22.69 -6.97 -0.86
C LYS A 6 -21.85 -6.89 -2.15
N ASP A 7 -21.53 -5.69 -2.64
CA ASP A 7 -20.83 -5.46 -3.91
C ASP A 7 -19.72 -4.38 -3.83
N SER A 8 -18.86 -4.40 -2.80
CA SER A 8 -17.64 -3.58 -2.86
C SER A 8 -16.51 -4.39 -3.52
N SER A 9 -16.27 -4.15 -4.81
CA SER A 9 -15.12 -4.70 -5.56
C SER A 9 -13.76 -4.29 -4.98
N LYS A 10 -13.75 -3.41 -3.97
CA LYS A 10 -12.58 -2.96 -3.23
C LYS A 10 -12.88 -3.09 -1.73
N PRO A 11 -12.37 -4.13 -1.04
CA PRO A 11 -12.47 -4.20 0.42
C PRO A 11 -11.68 -3.04 1.04
N SER A 12 -12.17 -2.48 2.13
CA SER A 12 -11.50 -1.42 2.88
C SER A 12 -11.18 -1.88 4.28
N THR A 13 -10.10 -1.34 4.84
CA THR A 13 -9.69 -1.54 6.23
C THR A 13 -9.08 -0.26 6.77
N THR A 14 -9.02 -0.15 8.09
CA THR A 14 -8.38 0.97 8.79
C THR A 14 -7.03 0.51 9.33
N VAL A 15 -5.98 1.29 9.07
CA VAL A 15 -4.62 1.01 9.53
C VAL A 15 -4.09 2.25 10.25
N SER A 16 -3.43 2.03 11.39
CA SER A 16 -2.71 3.09 12.11
C SER A 16 -1.26 3.10 11.66
N PHE A 17 -0.71 4.29 11.41
CA PHE A 17 0.67 4.48 10.97
C PHE A 17 1.40 5.36 11.99
N ASP A 18 2.71 5.13 12.12
CA ASP A 18 3.59 6.12 12.74
C ASP A 18 3.56 7.43 11.93
N VAL A 19 3.70 8.56 12.62
CA VAL A 19 3.59 9.90 12.02
C VAL A 19 4.56 10.06 10.85
N ASN A 20 5.83 9.70 11.06
CA ASN A 20 6.87 9.82 10.04
C ASN A 20 6.57 8.96 8.81
N LEU A 21 5.99 7.77 9.00
CA LEU A 21 5.63 6.90 7.88
C LEU A 21 4.46 7.49 7.08
N LEU A 22 3.48 8.09 7.77
CA LEU A 22 2.37 8.75 7.10
C LEU A 22 2.82 9.97 6.28
N GLU A 23 3.81 10.73 6.79
CA GLU A 23 4.43 11.84 6.05
C GLU A 23 5.13 11.35 4.77
N LEU A 24 5.92 10.28 4.85
CA LEU A 24 6.56 9.69 3.66
C LEU A 24 5.54 9.20 2.62
N ILE A 25 4.41 8.64 3.07
CA ILE A 25 3.31 8.25 2.18
C ILE A 25 2.68 9.48 1.51
N ASP A 26 2.53 10.58 2.25
CA ASP A 26 2.00 11.83 1.73
C ASP A 26 2.94 12.48 0.71
N ASP A 27 4.24 12.50 0.98
CA ASP A 27 5.27 12.97 0.05
C ASP A 27 5.26 12.15 -1.23
N TYR A 28 5.27 10.81 -1.11
CA TYR A 28 5.16 9.91 -2.25
C TYR A 28 3.88 10.18 -3.08
N ARG A 29 2.74 10.42 -2.42
CA ARG A 29 1.48 10.77 -3.09
C ARG A 29 1.65 12.04 -3.93
N PHE A 30 2.26 13.08 -3.38
CA PHE A 30 2.45 14.35 -4.07
C PHE A 30 3.42 14.24 -5.24
N GLU A 31 4.59 13.61 -5.03
CA GLU A 31 5.61 13.42 -6.06
C GLU A 31 5.09 12.61 -7.25
N ASN A 32 4.32 11.55 -6.98
CA ASN A 32 3.79 10.65 -7.99
C ASN A 32 2.37 11.04 -8.46
N ARG A 33 1.89 12.23 -8.05
CA ARG A 33 0.58 12.81 -8.43
C ARG A 33 -0.58 11.83 -8.25
N LYS A 34 -0.59 11.10 -7.14
CA LYS A 34 -1.65 10.15 -6.81
C LYS A 34 -2.87 10.89 -6.26
N ASP A 35 -4.06 10.49 -6.70
CA ASP A 35 -5.31 11.19 -6.38
C ASP A 35 -5.64 11.21 -4.87
N ASN A 36 -5.25 10.17 -4.14
CA ASN A 36 -5.53 10.05 -2.70
C ASN A 36 -4.54 9.10 -2.01
N ARG A 37 -4.57 9.11 -0.66
CA ARG A 37 -3.72 8.25 0.17
C ARG A 37 -3.91 6.77 -0.12
N SER A 38 -5.15 6.32 -0.34
CA SER A 38 -5.42 4.91 -0.63
C SER A 38 -4.74 4.44 -1.92
N ALA A 39 -4.70 5.28 -2.96
CA ALA A 39 -4.00 4.97 -4.21
C ALA A 39 -2.47 4.89 -4.00
N ALA A 40 -1.89 5.84 -3.26
CA ALA A 40 -0.47 5.84 -2.92
C ALA A 40 -0.08 4.60 -2.10
N ILE A 41 -0.83 4.30 -1.04
CA ILE A 41 -0.61 3.13 -0.18
C ILE A 41 -0.71 1.83 -0.98
N ALA A 42 -1.73 1.71 -1.84
CA ALA A 42 -1.92 0.49 -2.64
C ALA A 42 -0.74 0.23 -3.59
N GLU A 43 -0.19 1.26 -4.20
CA GLU A 43 0.96 1.13 -5.10
C GLU A 43 2.26 0.81 -4.33
N LEU A 44 2.51 1.49 -3.21
CA LEU A 44 3.65 1.21 -2.34
C LEU A 44 3.64 -0.25 -1.84
N ILE A 45 2.46 -0.77 -1.46
CA ILE A 45 2.29 -2.17 -1.07
C ILE A 45 2.61 -3.12 -2.23
N GLN A 46 2.14 -2.82 -3.45
CA GLN A 46 2.46 -3.63 -4.64
C GLN A 46 3.96 -3.64 -4.93
N PHE A 47 4.63 -2.50 -4.79
CA PHE A 47 6.09 -2.43 -4.93
C PHE A 47 6.80 -3.22 -3.84
N GLY A 48 6.31 -3.17 -2.59
CA GLY A 48 6.81 -4.00 -1.50
C GLY A 48 6.75 -5.49 -1.81
N PHE A 49 5.62 -5.99 -2.32
CA PHE A 49 5.49 -7.40 -2.71
C PHE A 49 6.43 -7.78 -3.85
N LYS A 50 6.52 -6.97 -4.90
CA LYS A 50 7.45 -7.21 -6.03
C LYS A 50 8.91 -7.23 -5.56
N TYR A 51 9.27 -6.36 -4.61
CA TYR A 51 10.60 -6.36 -4.01
C TYR A 51 10.85 -7.64 -3.22
N LEU A 52 9.88 -8.08 -2.42
CA LEU A 52 9.98 -9.33 -1.65
C LEU A 52 10.12 -10.55 -2.56
N GLU A 53 9.34 -10.65 -3.64
CA GLU A 53 9.44 -11.72 -4.63
C GLU A 53 10.86 -11.80 -5.22
N LYS A 54 11.39 -10.67 -5.70
CA LYS A 54 12.75 -10.61 -6.24
C LYS A 54 13.81 -10.96 -5.20
N SER A 55 13.70 -10.43 -3.99
CA SER A 55 14.67 -10.71 -2.92
C SER A 55 14.63 -12.17 -2.44
N GLY A 56 13.47 -12.81 -2.52
CA GLY A 56 13.29 -14.24 -2.23
C GLY A 56 13.91 -15.11 -3.31
N GLU A 57 13.76 -14.74 -4.59
CA GLU A 57 14.42 -15.41 -5.72
C GLU A 57 15.94 -15.25 -5.66
N GLU A 58 16.44 -14.05 -5.39
CA GLU A 58 17.88 -13.79 -5.19
C GLU A 58 18.46 -14.59 -4.02
N ARG A 59 17.70 -14.75 -2.93
CA ARG A 59 18.09 -15.56 -1.78
C ARG A 59 18.04 -17.07 -2.02
N LEU A 60 17.23 -17.54 -2.97
CA LEU A 60 17.18 -18.94 -3.39
C LEU A 60 18.29 -19.31 -4.39
N LEU A 61 18.82 -18.31 -5.11
CA LEU A 61 19.89 -18.46 -6.10
C LEU A 61 21.30 -18.25 -5.52
N SER A 62 21.41 -17.79 -4.26
CA SER A 62 22.65 -17.62 -3.49
C SER A 62 22.93 -18.81 -2.57
#